data_AF-A0A4Q0LKX5-F1
#
_entry.id   AF-A0A4Q0LKX5-F1
#
_cell.length_a   1.000
_cell.length_b   1.000
_cell.length_c   1.000
_cell.angle_alpha   90.00
_cell.angle_beta   90.00
_cell.angle_gamma   90.00
#
_symmetry.space_group_name_H-M   'P 1'
#
loop_
_entity.id
_entity.type
_entity.pdbx_description
1 polymer ?
#
loop_
_entity_poly.entity_id
_entity_poly.type
_entity_poly.pdbx_seq_one_letter_code
_entity_poly.pdbx_strand_id
1 'polypeptide(L)'
;FKRTMPGYPCPSTPTVYRYIDQGLLDISNIDLPMKLKRRRNKRHHSHGGHALHKKHLGNSIEQRPKEVEDRKAPLHWEGDLVKGVRRKNQPALMTLTERTTRFEVVIKIPDYRASTCQRLLQKEIDRHPAWFKS
;
A
#
# COMPACT_ATOMS: atom_id res chain seq x y z
N PHE A 1 -45.58 -9.64 13.59
CA PHE A 1 -45.94 -8.53 14.48
C PHE A 1 -47.43 -8.23 14.44
N LYS A 2 -48.01 -7.60 13.40
CA LYS A 2 -49.46 -7.30 13.37
C LYS A 2 -50.39 -8.51 13.54
N ARG A 3 -49.98 -9.69 13.03
CA ARG A 3 -50.72 -10.96 13.21
C ARG A 3 -50.67 -11.49 14.65
N THR A 4 -49.59 -11.22 15.38
CA THR A 4 -49.32 -11.79 16.72
C THR A 4 -49.57 -10.78 17.84
N MET A 5 -49.53 -9.47 17.55
CA MET A 5 -49.69 -8.34 18.46
C MET A 5 -50.49 -7.22 17.76
N PRO A 6 -51.80 -7.41 17.52
CA PRO A 6 -52.59 -6.49 16.70
C PRO A 6 -52.83 -5.11 17.35
N GLY A 7 -52.72 -5.00 18.68
CA GLY A 7 -52.91 -3.74 19.42
C GLY A 7 -51.63 -2.91 19.64
N TYR A 8 -50.48 -3.38 19.19
CA TYR A 8 -49.20 -2.69 19.39
C TYR A 8 -48.71 -2.04 18.09
N PRO A 9 -48.14 -0.82 18.14
CA PRO A 9 -47.49 -0.24 16.98
C PRO A 9 -46.30 -1.10 16.56
N CYS A 10 -46.14 -1.31 15.25
CA CYS A 10 -44.99 -2.03 14.73
C CYS A 10 -43.72 -1.22 15.02
N PRO A 11 -42.70 -1.80 15.67
CA PRO A 11 -41.46 -1.09 15.90
C PRO A 11 -40.79 -0.73 14.57
N SER A 12 -40.16 0.44 14.53
CA SER A 12 -39.33 0.85 13.40
C SER A 12 -38.04 0.02 13.36
N THR A 13 -37.41 -0.10 12.19
CA THR A 13 -36.14 -0.82 12.02
C THR A 13 -35.07 -0.39 13.03
N PRO A 14 -34.83 0.91 13.30
CA PRO A 14 -33.87 1.34 14.32
C PRO A 14 -34.22 0.85 15.74
N THR A 15 -35.52 0.81 16.07
CA THR A 15 -35.99 0.35 17.38
C THR A 15 -35.67 -1.13 17.60
N VAL A 16 -35.87 -1.95 16.56
CA VAL A 16 -35.53 -3.38 16.60
C VAL A 16 -34.03 -3.58 16.84
N TYR A 17 -33.17 -2.89 16.09
CA TYR A 17 -31.71 -2.99 16.29
C TYR A 17 -31.27 -2.53 17.68
N ARG A 18 -31.85 -1.45 18.22
CA ARG A 18 -31.57 -0.99 19.59
C ARG A 18 -31.90 -2.05 20.63
N TYR A 19 -33.03 -2.75 20.48
CA TYR A 19 -33.41 -3.81 21.41
C TYR A 19 -32.48 -5.02 21.34
N ILE A 20 -31.99 -5.37 20.14
CA ILE A 20 -30.97 -6.41 19.97
C ILE A 20 -29.65 -6.00 20.66
N ASP A 21 -29.21 -4.76 20.45
CA ASP A 21 -27.97 -4.24 21.07
C ASP A 21 -28.09 -4.13 22.60
N GLN A 22 -29.30 -3.94 23.13
CA GLN A 22 -29.60 -3.92 24.57
C GLN A 22 -29.89 -5.31 25.18
N GLY A 23 -29.91 -6.38 24.36
CA GLY A 23 -30.23 -7.74 24.83
C GLY A 23 -31.69 -7.94 25.26
N LEU A 24 -32.61 -7.10 24.79
CA LEU A 24 -34.05 -7.16 25.12
C LEU A 24 -34.82 -8.16 24.26
N LEU A 25 -34.17 -8.76 23.27
CA LEU A 25 -34.72 -9.81 22.41
C LEU A 25 -33.89 -11.07 22.53
N ASP A 26 -34.54 -12.22 22.37
CA ASP A 26 -33.90 -13.54 22.30
C ASP A 26 -33.23 -13.78 20.93
N ILE A 27 -32.52 -12.76 20.43
CA ILE A 27 -31.74 -12.76 19.20
C ILE A 27 -30.57 -11.83 19.46
N SER A 28 -29.36 -12.30 19.16
CA SER A 28 -28.14 -11.55 19.35
C SER A 28 -27.56 -11.08 18.02
N ASN A 29 -26.56 -10.20 18.07
CA ASN A 29 -25.93 -9.66 16.86
C ASN A 29 -25.24 -10.73 15.99
N ILE A 30 -24.84 -11.86 16.59
CA ILE A 30 -24.23 -12.97 15.84
C ILE A 30 -25.25 -13.74 15.00
N ASP A 31 -26.52 -13.67 15.36
CA ASP A 31 -27.62 -14.33 14.66
C ASP A 31 -28.10 -13.52 13.45
N LEU A 32 -27.52 -12.33 13.22
CA LEU A 32 -27.85 -11.43 12.12
C LEU A 32 -26.82 -11.57 10.98
N PRO A 33 -27.01 -12.50 10.02
CA PRO A 33 -26.03 -12.77 8.96
C PRO A 33 -25.76 -11.55 8.07
N MET A 34 -26.71 -10.62 7.97
CA MET A 34 -26.51 -9.36 7.24
C MET A 34 -25.70 -8.33 8.03
N LYS A 35 -25.73 -8.34 9.36
CA LYS A 35 -24.93 -7.44 10.23
C LYS A 35 -23.46 -7.90 10.27
N LEU A 36 -23.24 -9.21 10.29
CA LEU A 36 -21.90 -9.83 10.25
C LEU A 36 -21.28 -9.89 8.86
N LYS A 37 -22.06 -9.80 7.78
CA LYS A 37 -21.53 -9.78 6.41
C LYS A 37 -20.67 -8.53 6.21
N ARG A 38 -19.35 -8.72 6.22
CA ARG A 38 -18.40 -7.72 5.77
C ARG A 38 -18.82 -7.27 4.37
N ARG A 39 -19.07 -5.96 4.17
CA ARG A 39 -19.28 -5.39 2.83
C ARG A 39 -18.04 -5.74 2.00
N ARG A 40 -18.16 -6.75 1.15
CA ARG A 40 -17.15 -7.05 0.15
C ARG A 40 -17.26 -5.89 -0.84
N ASN A 41 -16.36 -4.91 -0.72
CA ASN A 41 -16.20 -3.91 -1.78
C ASN A 41 -16.12 -4.71 -3.07
N LYS A 42 -17.13 -4.58 -3.93
CA LYS A 42 -17.05 -5.13 -5.28
C LYS A 42 -15.81 -4.47 -5.85
N ARG A 43 -14.70 -5.21 -5.96
CA ARG A 43 -13.57 -4.77 -6.76
C ARG A 43 -14.23 -4.47 -8.10
N HIS A 44 -14.19 -3.21 -8.52
CA HIS A 44 -14.64 -2.85 -9.85
C HIS A 44 -13.95 -3.86 -10.77
N HIS A 45 -14.72 -4.77 -11.35
CA HIS A 45 -14.24 -5.54 -12.48
C HIS A 45 -13.92 -4.47 -13.51
N SER A 46 -12.64 -4.11 -13.62
CA SER A 46 -12.19 -3.25 -14.70
C SER A 46 -12.66 -3.94 -15.95
N HIS A 47 -13.54 -3.26 -16.69
CA HIS A 47 -14.10 -3.72 -17.94
C HIS A 47 -13.03 -4.44 -18.78
N GLY A 48 -13.43 -5.54 -19.40
CA GLY A 48 -12.61 -6.38 -20.28
C GLY A 48 -12.06 -5.60 -21.48
N GLY A 49 -11.05 -4.79 -21.22
CA GLY A 49 -10.06 -4.34 -22.17
C GLY A 49 -8.73 -4.78 -21.60
N HIS A 50 -7.90 -5.43 -22.41
CA HIS A 50 -6.50 -5.66 -22.11
C HIS A 50 -5.93 -4.41 -21.42
N ALA A 51 -5.38 -4.56 -20.22
CA ALA A 51 -4.71 -3.46 -19.55
C ALA A 51 -3.64 -2.94 -20.51
N LEU A 52 -3.92 -1.82 -21.19
CA LEU A 52 -3.07 -1.24 -22.23
C LEU A 52 -1.67 -0.94 -21.70
N HIS A 53 -1.50 -0.91 -20.38
CA HIS A 53 -0.25 -0.70 -19.68
C HIS A 53 0.07 -1.88 -18.76
N LYS A 54 0.42 -3.05 -19.33
CA LYS A 54 1.07 -4.11 -18.56
C LYS A 54 2.47 -3.61 -18.19
N LYS A 55 2.60 -3.04 -16.99
CA LYS A 55 3.89 -2.57 -16.47
C LYS A 55 4.88 -3.74 -16.49
N HIS A 56 5.99 -3.57 -17.18
CA HIS A 56 7.11 -4.48 -17.08
C HIS A 56 7.76 -4.23 -15.72
N LEU A 57 7.53 -5.13 -14.77
CA LEU A 57 7.98 -4.97 -13.38
C LEU A 57 9.46 -5.29 -13.19
N GLY A 58 10.16 -5.68 -14.26
CA GLY A 58 11.54 -6.18 -14.20
C GLY A 58 11.61 -7.60 -13.63
N ASN A 59 12.81 -8.02 -13.29
CA ASN A 59 13.07 -9.30 -12.63
C ASN A 59 12.61 -9.23 -11.17
N SER A 60 12.11 -10.34 -10.64
CA SER A 60 11.74 -10.42 -9.23
C SER A 60 12.98 -10.28 -8.35
N ILE A 61 12.84 -9.64 -7.18
CA ILE A 61 13.91 -9.58 -6.17
C ILE A 61 14.34 -11.00 -5.74
N GLU A 62 13.42 -11.97 -5.80
CA GLU A 62 13.68 -13.38 -5.51
C GLU A 62 14.67 -14.02 -6.50
N GLN A 63 14.85 -13.44 -7.69
CA GLN A 63 15.74 -13.96 -8.73
C GLN A 63 17.18 -13.41 -8.62
N ARG A 64 17.50 -12.59 -7.61
CA ARG A 64 18.86 -12.06 -7.46
C ARG A 64 19.86 -13.17 -7.15
N PRO A 65 21.11 -13.06 -7.61
CA PRO A 65 22.16 -14.02 -7.25
C PRO A 65 22.31 -14.12 -5.73
N LYS A 66 22.48 -15.34 -5.22
CA LYS A 66 22.60 -15.60 -3.77
C LYS A 66 23.76 -14.84 -3.15
N GLU A 67 24.83 -14.62 -3.89
CA GLU A 67 26.01 -13.85 -3.47
C GLU A 67 25.67 -12.41 -3.01
N VAL A 68 24.57 -11.83 -3.51
CA VAL A 68 24.09 -10.50 -3.11
C VAL A 68 23.45 -10.51 -1.72
N GLU A 69 22.99 -11.66 -1.23
CA GLU A 69 22.43 -11.80 0.13
C GLU A 69 23.49 -11.68 1.21
N ASP A 70 24.70 -12.18 0.93
CA ASP A 70 25.76 -12.24 1.92
C ASP A 70 26.32 -10.86 2.27
N ARG A 71 26.06 -9.84 1.42
CA ARG A 71 26.52 -8.44 1.60
C ARG A 71 28.03 -8.35 1.84
N LYS A 72 28.80 -9.25 1.20
CA LYS A 72 30.27 -9.32 1.30
C LYS A 72 30.98 -8.64 0.13
N ALA A 73 30.27 -8.43 -0.98
CA ALA A 73 30.82 -7.79 -2.17
C ALA A 73 30.54 -6.28 -2.13
N PRO A 74 31.58 -5.43 -2.18
CA PRO A 74 31.40 -3.98 -2.26
C PRO A 74 30.72 -3.57 -3.57
N LEU A 75 30.20 -2.34 -3.62
CA LEU A 75 29.55 -1.71 -4.78
C LEU A 75 28.15 -2.25 -5.13
N HIS A 76 27.54 -3.01 -4.22
CA HIS A 76 26.11 -3.28 -4.30
C HIS A 76 25.34 -2.13 -3.64
N TRP A 77 24.60 -1.39 -4.46
CA TRP A 77 23.80 -0.25 -4.02
C TRP A 77 22.31 -0.59 -4.00
N GLU A 78 21.64 -0.20 -2.92
CA GLU A 78 20.18 -0.27 -2.76
C GLU A 78 19.62 1.15 -2.81
N GLY A 79 18.53 1.36 -3.55
CA GLY A 79 17.94 2.68 -3.77
C GLY A 79 16.48 2.72 -3.31
N ASP A 80 16.16 3.66 -2.43
CA ASP A 80 14.82 3.84 -1.85
C ASP A 80 14.27 5.26 -2.04
N LEU A 81 12.96 5.41 -1.91
CA LEU A 81 12.26 6.70 -1.99
C LEU A 81 11.40 6.95 -0.75
N VAL A 82 11.77 7.94 0.05
CA VAL A 82 11.03 8.36 1.24
C VAL A 82 10.16 9.57 0.91
N LYS A 83 8.85 9.42 1.12
CA LYS A 83 7.86 10.50 0.94
C LYS A 83 7.45 11.07 2.29
N GLY A 84 7.59 12.37 2.47
CA GLY A 84 7.15 13.04 3.70
C GLY A 84 5.62 13.14 3.79
N VAL A 85 4.97 13.77 2.80
CA VAL A 85 3.51 13.96 2.78
C VAL A 85 2.91 13.27 1.56
N ARG A 86 1.83 12.50 1.75
CA ARG A 86 1.08 11.82 0.67
C ARG A 86 0.25 12.80 -0.18
N ARG A 87 0.91 13.73 -0.87
CA ARG A 87 0.31 14.60 -1.89
C ARG A 87 1.06 14.42 -3.22
N LYS A 88 0.37 14.62 -4.34
CA LYS A 88 0.92 14.43 -5.69
C LYS A 88 2.03 15.46 -5.96
N ASN A 89 3.14 15.02 -6.55
CA ASN A 89 4.30 15.86 -6.95
C ASN A 89 4.93 16.67 -5.80
N GLN A 90 4.93 16.15 -4.58
CA GLN A 90 5.70 16.75 -3.49
C GLN A 90 7.16 16.27 -3.51
N PRO A 91 8.08 17.04 -2.90
CA PRO A 91 9.45 16.61 -2.69
C PRO A 91 9.53 15.27 -1.97
N ALA A 92 10.55 14.50 -2.32
CA ALA A 92 10.88 13.24 -1.69
C ALA A 92 12.38 13.21 -1.39
N LEU A 93 12.80 12.24 -0.59
CA LEU A 93 14.20 11.89 -0.44
C LEU A 93 14.47 10.61 -1.22
N MET A 94 15.52 10.62 -2.02
CA MET A 94 16.10 9.43 -2.62
C MET A 94 17.30 9.02 -1.77
N THR A 95 17.29 7.78 -1.32
CA THR A 95 18.32 7.20 -0.45
C THR A 95 19.07 6.14 -1.24
N LEU A 96 20.39 6.14 -1.15
CA LEU A 96 21.28 5.16 -1.77
C LEU A 96 22.18 4.58 -0.69
N THR A 97 22.05 3.28 -0.44
CA THR A 97 22.82 2.57 0.59
C THR A 97 23.77 1.57 -0.07
N GLU A 98 25.07 1.68 0.19
CA GLU A 98 26.02 0.63 -0.16
C GLU A 98 25.92 -0.49 0.89
N ARG A 99 25.62 -1.72 0.45
CA ARG A 99 25.14 -2.78 1.34
C ARG A 99 26.22 -3.39 2.24
N THR A 100 27.49 -3.22 1.91
CA THR A 100 28.63 -3.81 2.65
C THR A 100 29.12 -2.85 3.75
N THR A 101 29.44 -1.62 3.36
CA THR A 101 29.98 -0.53 4.19
C THR A 101 28.90 0.27 4.92
N ARG A 102 27.64 0.18 4.48
CA ARG A 102 26.53 1.03 4.94
C ARG A 102 26.76 2.52 4.71
N PHE A 103 27.61 2.86 3.75
CA PHE A 103 27.73 4.23 3.28
C PHE A 103 26.41 4.66 2.62
N GLU A 104 25.90 5.82 3.03
CA GLU A 104 24.56 6.31 2.71
C GLU A 104 24.64 7.66 2.00
N VAL A 105 23.93 7.80 0.88
CA VAL A 105 23.76 9.07 0.16
C VAL A 105 22.29 9.43 0.13
N VAL A 106 21.95 10.62 0.65
CA VAL A 106 20.57 11.11 0.70
C VAL A 106 20.42 12.35 -0.18
N ILE A 107 19.55 12.27 -1.17
CA ILE A 107 19.33 13.31 -2.17
C ILE A 107 17.90 13.82 -2.06
N LYS A 108 17.72 15.11 -1.82
CA LYS A 108 16.39 15.74 -1.90
C LYS A 108 15.99 15.90 -3.36
N ILE A 109 14.89 15.29 -3.76
CA ILE A 109 14.33 15.37 -5.11
C ILE A 109 13.02 16.18 -5.11
N PRO A 110 12.73 16.98 -6.15
CA PRO A 110 11.56 17.85 -6.18
C PRO A 110 10.25 17.07 -6.35
N ASP A 111 10.31 15.90 -6.99
CA ASP A 111 9.21 14.96 -7.14
C ASP A 111 9.75 13.54 -7.34
N TYR A 112 8.87 12.54 -7.23
CA TYR A 112 9.19 11.11 -7.37
C TYR A 112 8.83 10.54 -8.76
N ARG A 113 8.78 11.37 -9.81
CA ARG A 113 8.59 10.87 -11.17
C ARG A 113 9.85 10.12 -11.61
N ALA A 114 9.67 9.02 -12.34
CA ALA A 114 10.77 8.17 -12.79
C ALA A 114 11.86 8.96 -13.54
N SER A 115 11.45 9.89 -14.42
CA SER A 115 12.38 10.75 -15.17
C SER A 115 13.18 11.69 -14.27
N THR A 116 12.56 12.25 -13.23
CA THR A 116 13.23 13.08 -12.23
C THR A 116 14.24 12.27 -11.43
N CYS A 117 13.85 11.09 -10.95
CA CYS A 117 14.73 10.19 -10.20
C CYS A 117 15.95 9.76 -11.02
N GLN A 118 15.74 9.29 -12.26
CA GLN A 118 16.83 8.86 -13.15
C GLN A 118 17.83 9.99 -13.41
N ARG A 119 17.33 11.19 -13.74
CA ARG A 119 18.19 12.34 -14.03
C ARG A 119 19.02 12.78 -12.83
N LEU A 120 18.41 12.81 -11.64
CA LEU A 120 19.11 13.23 -10.42
C LEU A 120 20.08 12.15 -9.91
N LEU A 121 19.73 10.87 -10.06
CA LEU A 121 20.63 9.76 -9.78
C LEU A 121 21.87 9.83 -10.67
N GLN A 122 21.68 9.98 -11.99
CA GLN A 122 22.80 10.11 -12.92
C GLN A 122 23.68 11.31 -12.57
N LYS A 123 23.06 12.46 -12.25
CA LYS A 123 23.79 13.66 -11.83
C LYS A 123 24.65 13.42 -10.58
N GLU A 124 24.17 12.64 -9.62
CA GLU A 124 24.94 12.34 -8.41
C GLU A 124 26.10 11.38 -8.69
N ILE A 125 25.87 10.37 -9.54
CA ILE A 125 26.92 9.45 -10.00
C ILE A 125 28.02 10.21 -10.75
N ASP A 126 27.64 11.13 -11.64
CA ASP A 126 28.59 11.93 -12.42
C ASP A 126 29.39 12.90 -11.55
N ARG A 127 28.79 13.41 -10.47
CA ARG A 127 29.46 14.29 -9.51
C ARG A 127 30.47 13.53 -8.65
N HIS A 128 30.16 12.29 -8.28
CA HIS A 128 30.96 11.48 -7.36
C HIS A 128 31.29 10.10 -7.93
N PRO A 129 32.00 10.01 -9.08
CA PRO A 129 32.24 8.74 -9.76
C PRO A 129 33.03 7.76 -8.89
N ALA A 130 33.89 8.26 -8.01
CA ALA A 130 34.70 7.46 -7.10
C ALA A 130 33.89 6.70 -6.03
N TRP A 131 32.64 7.08 -5.75
CA TRP A 131 31.78 6.34 -4.81
C TRP A 131 31.15 5.11 -5.46
N PHE A 132 30.90 5.16 -6.77
CA PHE A 132 30.10 4.16 -7.48
C PHE A 132 30.94 3.23 -8.37
N LYS A 133 32.28 3.41 -8.39
CA LYS A 133 33.21 2.64 -9.20
C LYS A 133 34.34 2.10 -8.33
N SER A 134 34.85 0.92 -8.69
CA SER A 134 36.11 0.39 -8.17
C SER A 134 37.30 1.06 -8.83
#